data_AF-A0A847LGM0-F1
#
_entry.id   AF-A0A847LGM0-F1
#
_cell.length_a   1.000
_cell.length_b   1.000
_cell.length_c   1.000
_cell.angle_alpha   90.00
_cell.angle_beta   90.00
_cell.angle_gamma   90.00
#
_symmetry.space_group_name_H-M   'P 1'
#
loop_
_entity.id
_entity.type
_entity.pdbx_description
1 polymer ?
#
loop_
_entity_poly.entity_id
_entity_poly.type
_entity_poly.pdbx_seq_one_letter_code
_entity_poly.pdbx_strand_id
1 'polypeptide(L)'
;MRRFGLAMALAILMSVTLGGCTERAPSPPPAASIPPPPIRSSEAIPAQPAPTVQPAAPASGSAANALEQAHQAYQKAYEQYVRLLRESGPQTMETLNALADYQKKYQIYQMLVGAERDIPGLATSSR
;
A
#
# COMPACT_ATOMS: atom_id res chain seq x y z
N MET A 1 -25.47 -30.35 -34.48
CA MET A 1 -24.64 -30.32 -33.25
C MET A 1 -24.25 -28.89 -32.92
N ARG A 2 -24.47 -28.49 -31.66
CA ARG A 2 -23.85 -27.37 -30.93
C ARG A 2 -24.16 -25.93 -31.40
N ARG A 3 -25.37 -25.47 -31.08
CA ARG A 3 -25.70 -24.04 -30.86
C ARG A 3 -26.54 -23.91 -29.58
N PHE A 4 -25.95 -24.21 -28.42
CA PHE A 4 -26.59 -24.08 -27.11
C PHE A 4 -25.53 -23.76 -26.06
N GLY A 5 -24.93 -22.57 -26.14
CA GLY A 5 -23.89 -22.15 -25.20
C GLY A 5 -23.90 -20.66 -24.84
N LEU A 6 -24.93 -19.90 -25.24
CA LEU A 6 -24.98 -18.45 -25.04
C LEU A 6 -26.02 -17.99 -24.01
N ALA A 7 -26.77 -18.91 -23.38
CA ALA A 7 -27.96 -18.56 -22.59
C ALA A 7 -27.89 -18.86 -21.08
N MET A 8 -26.72 -19.19 -20.52
CA MET A 8 -26.64 -19.70 -19.14
C MET A 8 -25.41 -19.18 -18.38
N ALA A 9 -25.22 -17.86 -18.35
CA ALA A 9 -24.23 -17.24 -17.45
C ALA A 9 -24.62 -15.81 -17.01
N LEU A 10 -25.89 -15.44 -17.15
CA LEU A 10 -26.37 -14.09 -16.83
C LEU A 10 -27.39 -14.08 -15.67
N ALA A 11 -27.20 -14.94 -14.66
CA ALA A 11 -28.19 -15.16 -13.60
C ALA A 11 -27.61 -15.22 -12.17
N ILE A 12 -26.42 -14.65 -11.92
CA ILE A 12 -25.84 -14.64 -10.56
C ILE A 12 -25.27 -13.25 -10.23
N LEU A 13 -26.15 -12.25 -10.09
CA LEU A 13 -25.68 -10.92 -9.66
C LEU A 13 -26.67 -10.13 -8.79
N MET A 14 -27.51 -10.79 -7.99
CA MET A 14 -28.43 -10.08 -7.07
C MET A 14 -28.64 -10.82 -5.74
N SER A 15 -27.59 -10.99 -4.92
CA SER A 15 -27.76 -11.44 -3.52
C SER A 15 -26.60 -11.02 -2.60
N VAL A 16 -26.31 -9.73 -2.47
CA VAL A 16 -25.59 -9.23 -1.28
C VAL A 16 -26.19 -7.88 -0.86
N THR A 17 -27.29 -7.94 -0.13
CA THR A 17 -27.81 -6.81 0.66
C THR A 17 -27.75 -7.18 2.14
N LEU A 18 -26.95 -6.41 2.87
CA LEU A 18 -27.12 -5.96 4.25
C LEU A 18 -27.36 -7.01 5.36
N GLY A 19 -26.37 -7.08 6.25
CA GLY A 19 -26.47 -7.53 7.64
C GLY A 19 -25.05 -7.61 8.19
N GLY A 20 -24.54 -6.64 8.93
CA GLY A 20 -25.15 -6.05 10.13
C GLY A 20 -24.47 -6.68 11.34
N CYS A 21 -23.64 -5.88 12.01
CA CYS A 21 -22.74 -6.20 13.11
C CYS A 21 -23.39 -7.00 14.26
N THR A 22 -22.63 -7.89 14.91
CA THR A 22 -22.25 -7.76 16.33
C THR A 22 -21.24 -8.84 16.73
N GLU A 23 -20.00 -8.37 16.85
CA GLU A 23 -18.95 -8.71 17.81
C GLU A 23 -19.28 -9.79 18.87
N ARG A 24 -18.56 -10.91 18.79
CA ARG A 24 -18.47 -11.92 19.85
C ARG A 24 -17.06 -11.87 20.43
N ALA A 25 -16.86 -11.07 21.47
CA ALA A 25 -15.65 -11.12 22.28
C ALA A 25 -15.95 -11.83 23.62
N PRO A 26 -15.18 -12.88 23.98
CA PRO A 26 -15.28 -13.54 25.28
C PRO A 26 -14.74 -12.67 26.42
N SER A 27 -15.43 -12.73 27.55
CA SER A 27 -15.10 -12.09 28.83
C SER A 27 -13.69 -12.42 29.35
N PRO A 28 -12.95 -11.45 29.93
CA PRO A 28 -11.68 -11.72 30.61
C PRO A 28 -11.89 -12.29 32.04
N PRO A 29 -11.01 -13.20 32.52
CA PRO A 29 -11.03 -13.71 33.88
C PRO A 29 -10.54 -12.67 34.93
N PRO A 30 -10.85 -12.90 36.23
CA PRO A 30 -10.75 -11.91 37.30
C PRO A 30 -9.33 -11.53 37.71
N ALA A 31 -9.24 -10.31 38.26
CA ALA A 31 -8.06 -9.63 38.76
C ALA A 31 -7.24 -10.46 39.77
N ALA A 32 -5.97 -10.68 39.44
CA ALA A 32 -4.94 -11.06 40.41
C ALA A 32 -4.09 -9.82 40.75
N SER A 33 -4.13 -9.43 42.02
CA SER A 33 -3.33 -8.36 42.62
C SER A 33 -1.84 -8.56 42.37
N ILE A 34 -1.20 -7.57 41.75
CA ILE A 34 0.27 -7.44 41.71
C ILE A 34 0.64 -6.18 42.49
N PRO A 35 1.49 -6.26 43.54
CA PRO A 35 1.95 -5.09 44.28
C PRO A 35 2.85 -4.20 43.39
N PRO A 36 2.82 -2.87 43.57
CA PRO A 36 3.65 -1.97 42.77
C PRO A 36 5.14 -2.14 43.12
N PRO A 37 6.06 -2.14 42.13
CA PRO A 37 7.49 -2.05 42.39
C PRO A 37 7.86 -0.64 42.90
N PRO A 38 8.93 -0.51 43.72
CA PRO A 38 9.34 0.76 44.28
C PRO A 38 9.79 1.75 43.19
N ILE A 39 9.28 2.99 43.29
CA ILE A 39 9.69 4.16 42.52
C ILE A 39 11.19 4.39 42.77
N ARG A 40 12.03 4.09 41.78
CA ARG A 40 13.43 4.52 41.77
C ARG A 40 13.51 5.86 41.04
N SER A 41 13.53 6.93 41.81
CA SER A 41 13.95 8.25 41.36
C SER A 41 15.41 8.20 40.95
N SER A 42 15.74 8.53 39.70
CA SER A 42 17.00 9.16 39.25
C SER A 42 16.92 9.32 37.73
N GLU A 43 16.87 10.56 37.25
CA GLU A 43 18.07 11.27 36.76
C GLU A 43 17.63 12.37 35.79
N ALA A 44 18.24 13.53 35.93
CA ALA A 44 17.92 14.74 35.19
C ALA A 44 18.03 14.52 33.67
N ILE A 45 17.02 14.97 32.94
CA ILE A 45 17.02 15.04 31.48
C ILE A 45 18.06 16.10 31.07
N PRO A 46 19.16 15.76 30.37
CA PRO A 46 19.92 16.78 29.67
C PRO A 46 19.02 17.34 28.56
N ALA A 47 18.88 18.66 28.53
CA ALA A 47 18.14 19.39 27.52
C ALA A 47 18.55 18.93 26.12
N GLN A 48 17.66 18.23 25.42
CA GLN A 48 17.83 17.98 24.00
C GLN A 48 17.70 19.33 23.28
N PRO A 49 18.67 19.74 22.44
CA PRO A 49 18.48 20.91 21.60
C PRO A 49 17.29 20.64 20.66
N ALA A 50 16.40 21.62 20.57
CA ALA A 50 15.23 21.58 19.70
C ALA A 50 15.63 21.18 18.26
N PRO A 51 14.84 20.34 17.57
CA PRO A 51 15.11 20.04 16.18
C PRO A 51 15.03 21.35 15.38
N THR A 52 16.19 21.78 14.89
CA THR A 52 16.31 22.85 13.90
C THR A 52 15.41 22.47 12.72
N VAL A 53 14.32 23.22 12.55
CA VAL A 53 13.49 23.18 11.35
C VAL A 53 14.39 23.62 10.20
N GLN A 54 15.02 22.65 9.53
CA GLN A 54 15.69 22.91 8.27
C GLN A 54 14.63 23.19 7.22
N PRO A 55 14.69 24.33 6.50
CA PRO A 55 13.85 24.54 5.34
C PRO A 55 14.29 23.53 4.27
N ALA A 56 13.41 22.61 3.90
CA ALA A 56 13.64 21.69 2.79
C ALA A 56 13.74 22.50 1.49
N ALA A 57 14.97 22.78 1.04
CA ALA A 57 15.26 23.24 -0.31
C ALA A 57 14.96 22.11 -1.32
N PRO A 58 14.72 22.43 -2.61
CA PRO A 58 13.68 21.79 -3.40
C PRO A 58 14.03 20.36 -3.83
N ALA A 59 13.09 19.47 -3.56
CA ALA A 59 13.08 18.03 -3.83
C ALA A 59 13.03 17.66 -5.33
N SER A 60 13.43 18.54 -6.24
CA SER A 60 13.24 18.34 -7.69
C SER A 60 14.16 17.26 -8.26
N GLY A 61 15.40 17.15 -7.76
CA GLY A 61 16.31 16.07 -8.14
C GLY A 61 15.94 14.71 -7.52
N SER A 62 15.29 14.70 -6.35
CA SER A 62 14.80 13.48 -5.71
C SER A 62 13.50 12.97 -6.33
N ALA A 63 12.66 13.87 -6.87
CA ALA A 63 11.38 13.49 -7.49
C ALA A 63 11.57 12.70 -8.79
N ALA A 64 12.43 13.18 -9.69
CA ALA A 64 12.74 12.47 -10.94
C ALA A 64 13.38 11.09 -10.68
N ASN A 65 14.30 10.99 -9.72
CA ASN A 65 14.89 9.72 -9.30
C ASN A 65 13.84 8.77 -8.68
N ALA A 66 12.93 9.29 -7.86
CA ALA A 66 11.84 8.50 -7.27
C ALA A 66 10.87 8.00 -8.35
N LEU A 67 10.57 8.81 -9.37
CA LEU A 67 9.72 8.43 -10.49
C LEU A 67 10.37 7.33 -11.34
N GLU A 68 11.66 7.44 -11.65
CA GLU A 68 12.39 6.40 -12.37
C GLU A 68 12.39 5.07 -11.58
N GLN A 69 12.69 5.12 -10.27
CA GLN A 69 12.67 3.94 -9.41
C GLN A 69 11.28 3.30 -9.33
N ALA A 70 10.23 4.12 -9.20
CA ALA A 70 8.86 3.63 -9.16
C ALA A 70 8.47 2.98 -10.49
N HIS A 71 8.89 3.55 -11.62
CA HIS A 71 8.66 2.98 -12.95
C HIS A 71 9.33 1.61 -13.10
N GLN A 72 10.61 1.49 -12.74
CA GLN A 72 11.33 0.22 -12.79
C GLN A 72 10.71 -0.82 -11.85
N ALA A 73 10.31 -0.42 -10.65
CA ALA A 73 9.68 -1.32 -9.69
C ALA A 73 8.33 -1.84 -10.22
N TYR A 74 7.53 -0.97 -10.82
CA TYR A 74 6.27 -1.32 -11.48
C TYR A 74 6.50 -2.34 -12.62
N GLN A 75 7.47 -2.08 -13.52
CA GLN A 75 7.78 -2.97 -14.63
C GLN A 75 8.19 -4.37 -14.14
N LYS A 76 9.08 -4.44 -13.15
CA LYS A 76 9.51 -5.74 -12.58
C LYS A 76 8.37 -6.53 -11.97
N ALA A 77 7.45 -5.88 -11.25
CA ALA A 77 6.30 -6.57 -10.67
C ALA A 77 5.31 -7.04 -11.76
N TYR A 78 5.14 -6.27 -12.83
CA TYR A 78 4.36 -6.70 -13.99
C TYR A 78 4.94 -7.95 -14.65
N GLU A 79 6.25 -7.93 -14.94
CA GLU A 79 6.95 -9.08 -15.54
C GLU A 79 6.81 -10.33 -14.67
N GLN A 80 6.95 -10.18 -13.35
CA GLN A 80 6.79 -11.29 -12.40
C GLN A 80 5.34 -11.83 -12.39
N TYR A 81 4.34 -10.95 -12.40
CA TYR A 81 2.94 -11.35 -12.47
C TYR A 81 2.62 -12.10 -13.78
N VAL A 82 3.06 -11.57 -14.92
CA VAL A 82 2.86 -12.21 -16.24
C VAL A 82 3.58 -13.57 -16.31
N ARG A 83 4.77 -13.64 -15.74
CA ARG A 83 5.53 -14.89 -15.64
C ARG A 83 4.76 -15.94 -14.83
N LEU A 84 4.29 -15.60 -13.63
CA LEU A 84 3.52 -16.50 -12.76
C LEU A 84 2.17 -16.88 -13.36
N LEU A 85 1.50 -15.98 -14.07
CA LEU A 85 0.30 -16.28 -14.84
C LEU A 85 0.52 -17.40 -15.87
N ARG A 86 1.70 -17.44 -16.48
CA ARG A 86 2.06 -18.45 -17.50
C ARG A 86 2.52 -19.76 -16.88
N GLU A 87 3.27 -19.70 -15.78
CA GLU A 87 3.85 -20.88 -15.11
C GLU A 87 2.80 -21.61 -14.24
N SER A 88 2.06 -20.86 -13.43
CA SER A 88 1.22 -21.41 -12.36
C SER A 88 -0.28 -21.16 -12.56
N GLY A 89 -0.64 -20.17 -13.40
CA GLY A 89 -2.03 -19.80 -13.67
C GLY A 89 -2.61 -18.74 -12.73
N PRO A 90 -3.87 -18.29 -12.95
CA PRO A 90 -4.42 -17.07 -12.35
C PRO A 90 -4.92 -17.19 -10.91
N GLN A 91 -5.08 -18.41 -10.37
CA GLN A 91 -5.69 -18.63 -9.04
C GLN A 91 -4.72 -19.21 -8.00
N THR A 92 -3.41 -19.10 -8.24
CA THR A 92 -2.41 -19.49 -7.24
C THR A 92 -2.11 -18.33 -6.30
N MET A 93 -1.77 -18.66 -5.05
CA MET A 93 -1.44 -17.65 -4.05
C MET A 93 -0.27 -16.75 -4.50
N GLU A 94 0.71 -17.33 -5.18
CA GLU A 94 1.86 -16.59 -5.75
C GLU A 94 1.41 -15.58 -6.82
N THR A 95 0.56 -16.00 -7.77
CA THR A 95 0.06 -15.12 -8.82
C THR A 95 -0.81 -13.99 -8.24
N LEU A 96 -1.66 -14.30 -7.25
CA LEU A 96 -2.48 -13.29 -6.57
C LEU A 96 -1.62 -12.28 -5.79
N ASN A 97 -0.55 -12.74 -5.13
CA ASN A 97 0.38 -11.86 -4.42
C ASN A 97 1.15 -10.97 -5.41
N ALA A 98 1.62 -11.52 -6.53
CA ALA A 98 2.29 -10.75 -7.57
C ALA A 98 1.35 -9.73 -8.22
N LEU A 99 0.06 -10.05 -8.40
CA LEU A 99 -0.96 -9.10 -8.86
C LEU A 99 -1.12 -7.93 -7.89
N ALA A 100 -1.22 -8.22 -6.58
CA ALA A 100 -1.33 -7.19 -5.56
C ALA A 100 -0.08 -6.28 -5.51
N ASP A 101 1.12 -6.87 -5.63
CA ASP A 101 2.36 -6.11 -5.67
C ASP A 101 2.47 -5.22 -6.93
N TYR A 102 2.10 -5.76 -8.09
CA TYR A 102 1.99 -4.99 -9.34
C TYR A 102 1.04 -3.79 -9.21
N GLN A 103 -0.18 -4.03 -8.70
CA GLN A 103 -1.19 -2.97 -8.53
C GLN A 103 -0.69 -1.86 -7.60
N LYS A 104 -0.08 -2.24 -6.47
CA LYS A 104 0.50 -1.28 -5.51
C LYS A 104 1.57 -0.41 -6.16
N LYS A 105 2.52 -1.01 -6.89
CA LYS A 105 3.61 -0.26 -7.53
C LYS A 105 3.11 0.62 -8.67
N TYR A 106 2.11 0.17 -9.42
CA TYR A 106 1.44 0.97 -10.43
C TYR A 106 0.78 2.21 -9.82
N GLN A 107 0.11 2.07 -8.68
CA GLN A 107 -0.49 3.20 -7.97
C GLN A 107 0.56 4.22 -7.52
N ILE A 108 1.68 3.77 -6.96
CA ILE A 108 2.79 4.65 -6.55
C ILE A 108 3.35 5.40 -7.75
N TYR A 109 3.61 4.70 -8.86
CA TYR A 109 4.09 5.33 -10.09
C TYR A 109 3.10 6.40 -10.60
N GLN A 110 1.80 6.09 -10.63
CA GLN A 110 0.78 7.08 -11.02
C GLN A 110 0.73 8.30 -10.11
N MET A 111 0.86 8.12 -8.80
CA MET A 111 0.91 9.26 -7.87
C MET A 111 2.12 10.15 -8.13
N LEU A 112 3.29 9.56 -8.39
CA LEU A 112 4.51 10.32 -8.69
C LEU A 112 4.42 11.03 -10.05
N VAL A 113 3.87 10.36 -11.07
CA VAL A 113 3.60 10.98 -12.37
C VAL A 113 2.61 12.14 -12.23
N GLY A 114 1.56 11.97 -11.41
CA GLY A 114 0.62 13.05 -11.10
C GLY A 114 1.31 14.22 -10.41
N ALA A 115 2.11 13.95 -9.38
CA ALA A 115 2.86 14.96 -8.64
C ALA A 115 3.85 15.73 -9.53
N GLU A 116 4.53 15.07 -10.48
CA GLU A 116 5.43 15.75 -11.42
C GLU A 116 4.67 16.67 -12.39
N ARG A 117 3.45 16.29 -12.80
CA ARG A 117 2.59 17.12 -13.67
C ARG A 117 1.98 18.32 -12.94
N ASP A 118 1.72 18.18 -11.64
CA ASP A 118 1.17 19.23 -10.78
C ASP A 118 2.21 20.27 -10.32
N ILE A 119 3.51 20.07 -10.58
CA ILE A 119 4.55 21.09 -10.33
C ILE A 119 4.56 22.07 -11.53
N PRO A 120 3.92 23.25 -11.43
CA PRO A 120 3.87 24.22 -12.50
C PRO A 120 5.15 25.05 -12.41
N GLY A 121 6.25 24.54 -12.97
CA GLY A 121 7.53 25.27 -12.87
C GLY A 121 8.75 24.67 -13.57
N LEU A 122 8.70 23.44 -14.07
CA LEU A 122 9.84 22.82 -14.77
C LEU A 122 9.74 22.82 -16.30
N ALA A 123 8.58 23.18 -16.87
CA ALA A 123 8.41 23.28 -18.32
C ALA A 123 9.04 24.54 -18.95
N THR A 124 9.62 25.45 -18.17
CA THR A 124 10.22 26.70 -18.67
C THR A 124 11.57 26.98 -18.03
N SER A 125 12.59 26.16 -18.28
CA SER A 125 13.99 26.58 -18.11
C SER A 125 14.90 25.86 -19.09
N SER A 126 14.61 26.02 -20.38
CA SER A 126 15.61 25.88 -21.44
C SER A 126 15.81 27.25 -22.06
N ARG A 127 16.89 27.93 -21.66
CA ARG A 127 17.51 28.99 -22.46
C ARG A 127 19.01 28.96 -22.26
#